data_AF-A0A2X2JCL8-F1
#
_entry.id   AF-A0A2X2JCL8-F1
#
_cell.length_a   1.000
_cell.length_b   1.000
_cell.length_c   1.000
_cell.angle_alpha   90.00
_cell.angle_beta   90.00
_cell.angle_gamma   90.00
#
_symmetry.space_group_name_H-M   'P 1'
#
loop_
_entity.id
_entity.type
_entity.pdbx_description
1 polymer ?
#
loop_
_entity_poly.entity_id
_entity_poly.type
_entity_poly.pdbx_seq_one_letter_code
_entity_poly.pdbx_strand_id
1 'polypeptide(L)'
;MKTRELFFLMRQATEEGVSRALSITGSMPKSINKSQAYRQYGRSNIDRWILEGILVPLSHQSSQILFDPEELKSISDSSNRITYLQVAER
;
A
#
# COMPACT_ATOMS: atom_id res chain seq x y z
N MET A 1 -0.25 39.25 -9.59
CA MET A 1 -0.78 37.92 -9.25
C MET A 1 -2.26 38.07 -8.96
N LYS A 2 -3.14 37.38 -9.68
CA LYS A 2 -4.60 37.53 -9.48
C LYS A 2 -4.99 36.83 -8.18
N THR A 3 -5.92 37.38 -7.42
CA THR A 3 -6.42 36.80 -6.15
C THR A 3 -6.85 35.33 -6.27
N ARG A 4 -7.34 34.95 -7.44
CA ARG A 4 -7.72 33.56 -7.77
C ARG A 4 -6.52 32.62 -7.86
N GLU A 5 -5.39 33.07 -8.40
CA GLU A 5 -4.16 32.27 -8.48
C GLU A 5 -3.56 32.05 -7.09
N LEU A 6 -3.62 33.07 -6.23
CA LEU A 6 -3.17 32.97 -4.84
C LEU A 6 -4.01 31.96 -4.04
N PHE A 7 -5.32 31.93 -4.26
CA PHE A 7 -6.21 30.94 -3.63
C PHE A 7 -5.85 29.51 -4.02
N PHE A 8 -5.62 29.25 -5.32
CA PHE A 8 -5.20 27.92 -5.77
C PHE A 8 -3.85 27.52 -5.19
N LEU A 9 -2.89 28.44 -5.16
CA LEU A 9 -1.55 28.19 -4.64
C LEU A 9 -1.58 27.90 -3.13
N MET A 10 -2.39 28.64 -2.35
CA MET A 10 -2.58 28.35 -0.93
C MET A 10 -3.30 27.02 -0.69
N ARG A 11 -4.30 26.69 -1.50
CA ARG A 11 -5.00 25.40 -1.42
C ARG A 11 -4.03 24.24 -1.64
N GLN A 12 -3.23 24.30 -2.71
CA GLN A 12 -2.25 23.25 -3.02
C GLN A 12 -1.19 23.13 -1.91
N ALA A 13 -0.66 24.26 -1.43
CA ALA A 13 0.30 24.26 -0.33
C ALA A 13 -0.30 23.65 0.96
N THR A 14 -1.59 23.86 1.20
CA THR A 14 -2.29 23.29 2.36
C THR A 14 -2.50 21.78 2.19
N GLU A 15 -2.95 21.33 1.01
CA GLU A 15 -3.13 19.90 0.71
C GLU A 15 -1.80 19.13 0.81
N GLU A 16 -0.71 19.70 0.28
CA GLU A 16 0.63 19.13 0.39
C GLU A 16 1.17 19.16 1.83
N GLY A 17 0.93 20.26 2.56
CA GLY A 17 1.33 20.41 3.96
C GLY A 17 0.62 19.40 4.86
N VAL A 18 -0.67 19.17 4.63
CA VAL A 18 -1.46 18.15 5.34
C VAL A 18 -0.97 16.74 4.99
N SER A 19 -0.71 16.45 3.71
CA SER A 19 -0.16 15.15 3.29
C SER A 19 1.22 14.87 3.93
N ARG A 20 2.09 15.87 3.97
CA ARG A 20 3.39 15.78 4.67
C ARG A 20 3.22 15.64 6.18
N ALA A 21 2.34 16.41 6.80
CA ALA A 21 2.11 16.30 8.24
C ALA A 21 1.54 14.93 8.62
N LEU A 22 0.62 14.37 7.82
CA LEU A 22 0.04 13.04 8.04
C LEU A 22 1.06 11.92 7.82
N SER A 23 1.96 12.05 6.84
CA SER A 23 3.06 11.09 6.65
C SER A 23 4.12 11.17 7.76
N ILE A 24 4.42 12.37 8.26
CA ILE A 24 5.39 12.58 9.36
C ILE A 24 4.83 12.12 10.71
N THR A 25 3.53 12.35 10.97
CA THR A 25 2.89 12.00 12.25
C THR A 25 2.52 10.52 12.38
N GLY A 26 2.73 9.70 11.34
CA GLY A 26 2.67 8.24 11.43
C GLY A 26 1.32 7.66 11.88
N SER A 27 0.23 8.43 11.78
CA SER A 27 -1.08 8.02 12.32
C SER A 27 -1.96 7.27 11.32
N MET A 28 -1.37 6.52 10.38
CA MET A 28 -2.04 5.35 9.79
C MET A 28 -1.00 4.34 9.30
N PRO A 29 -0.57 3.39 10.14
CA PRO A 29 -0.50 2.04 9.62
C PRO A 29 -1.96 1.61 9.47
N LYS A 30 -2.53 1.76 8.27
CA LYS A 30 -3.79 1.10 7.92
C LYS A 30 -3.47 -0.40 7.79
N SER A 31 -3.11 -1.01 8.90
CA SER A 31 -2.69 -2.40 8.96
C SER A 31 -3.86 -3.24 8.46
N ILE A 32 -3.62 -4.00 7.40
CA ILE A 32 -4.63 -4.87 6.82
C ILE A 32 -4.63 -6.16 7.62
N ASN A 33 -5.82 -6.58 8.06
CA ASN A 33 -5.94 -7.87 8.74
C ASN A 33 -5.82 -9.03 7.72
N LYS A 34 -5.51 -10.22 8.22
CA LYS A 34 -5.38 -11.42 7.39
C LYS A 34 -6.56 -11.72 6.48
N SER A 35 -7.79 -11.53 6.95
CA SER A 35 -8.99 -11.83 6.15
C SER A 35 -9.17 -10.83 4.99
N GLN A 36 -8.89 -9.56 5.22
CA GLN A 36 -8.90 -8.52 4.18
C GLN A 36 -7.77 -8.74 3.17
N ALA A 37 -6.56 -9.06 3.62
CA ALA A 37 -5.43 -9.36 2.73
C ALA A 37 -5.75 -10.55 1.81
N TYR A 38 -6.31 -11.63 2.37
CA TYR A 38 -6.76 -12.78 1.58
C TYR A 38 -7.87 -12.45 0.60
N ARG A 39 -8.80 -11.56 0.96
CA ARG A 39 -9.88 -11.12 0.07
C ARG A 39 -9.37 -10.27 -1.09
N GLN A 40 -8.36 -9.43 -0.85
CA GLN A 40 -7.85 -8.48 -1.84
C GLN A 40 -6.81 -9.10 -2.79
N TYR A 41 -5.87 -9.88 -2.26
CA TYR A 41 -4.73 -10.39 -3.03
C TYR A 41 -4.82 -11.90 -3.32
N GLY A 42 -5.80 -12.59 -2.73
CA GLY A 42 -5.99 -14.03 -2.86
C GLY A 42 -5.16 -14.82 -1.86
N ARG A 43 -5.75 -15.88 -1.30
CA ARG A 43 -5.12 -16.69 -0.25
C ARG A 43 -3.82 -17.35 -0.70
N SER A 44 -3.80 -17.95 -1.88
CA SER A 44 -2.62 -18.64 -2.41
C SER A 44 -1.44 -17.72 -2.63
N ASN A 45 -1.68 -16.43 -2.95
CA ASN A 45 -0.61 -15.46 -3.16
C ASN A 45 -0.01 -15.00 -1.83
N ILE A 46 -0.86 -14.66 -0.85
CA ILE A 46 -0.39 -14.26 0.49
C ILE A 46 0.38 -15.42 1.15
N ASP A 47 -0.17 -16.64 1.10
CA ASP A 47 0.50 -17.81 1.70
C ASP A 47 1.84 -18.09 0.99
N ARG A 48 1.92 -17.94 -0.34
CA ARG A 48 3.17 -18.05 -1.10
C ARG A 48 4.19 -16.99 -0.67
N TRP A 49 3.80 -15.71 -0.61
CA TRP A 49 4.70 -14.62 -0.24
C TRP A 49 5.24 -14.74 1.19
N ILE A 50 4.44 -15.31 2.11
CA ILE A 50 4.88 -15.63 3.47
C ILE A 50 5.89 -16.79 3.45
N LEU A 51 5.62 -17.85 2.68
CA LEU A 51 6.53 -19.00 2.57
C LEU A 51 7.87 -18.64 1.92
N GLU A 52 7.85 -17.76 0.93
CA GLU A 52 9.04 -17.24 0.24
C GLU A 52 9.80 -16.20 1.09
N GLY A 53 9.23 -15.78 2.22
CA GLY A 53 9.83 -14.78 3.11
C GLY A 53 9.82 -13.35 2.54
N ILE A 54 9.03 -13.10 1.51
CA ILE A 54 8.89 -11.79 0.85
C ILE A 54 7.97 -10.89 1.66
N LEU A 55 6.92 -11.47 2.26
CA LEU A 55 5.97 -10.75 3.12
C LEU A 55 6.21 -11.13 4.58
N VAL A 56 6.58 -10.14 5.40
CA VAL A 56 6.78 -10.34 6.85
C VAL A 56 5.57 -9.79 7.62
N PRO A 57 4.81 -10.64 8.35
CA PRO A 57 3.72 -10.15 9.17
C PRO A 57 4.20 -9.22 10.29
N LEU A 58 3.48 -8.11 10.53
CA LEU A 58 3.74 -7.19 11.64
C LEU A 58 3.45 -7.81 13.02
N SER A 59 2.60 -8.85 13.04
CA SER A 59 2.24 -9.59 14.24
C SER A 59 2.05 -11.06 13.91
N HIS A 60 2.61 -11.92 14.76
CA HIS A 60 2.55 -13.38 14.64
C HIS A 60 1.42 -14.02 15.47
N GLN A 61 0.67 -13.23 16.26
CA GLN A 61 -0.47 -13.77 16.99
C GLN A 61 -1.61 -14.08 16.00
N SER A 62 -2.04 -15.34 15.94
CA SER A 62 -2.90 -15.88 14.88
C SER A 62 -4.22 -15.13 14.68
N SER A 63 -4.72 -14.48 15.72
CA SER A 63 -5.96 -13.68 15.74
C SER A 63 -5.79 -12.25 15.25
N GLN A 64 -4.55 -11.74 15.17
CA GLN A 64 -4.22 -10.37 14.80
C GLN A 64 -3.02 -10.32 13.86
N ILE A 65 -2.98 -11.22 12.87
CA ILE A 65 -2.00 -11.11 11.79
C ILE A 65 -2.34 -9.84 11.00
N LEU A 66 -1.41 -8.89 11.07
CA LEU A 66 -1.48 -7.58 10.47
C LEU A 66 -0.39 -7.46 9.42
N PHE A 67 -0.74 -6.84 8.30
CA PHE A 67 0.17 -6.59 7.18
C PHE A 67 0.24 -5.11 6.86
N ASP A 68 1.40 -4.67 6.40
CA ASP A 68 1.57 -3.33 5.86
C ASP A 68 0.89 -3.26 4.47
N PRO A 69 -0.11 -2.38 4.28
CA PRO A 69 -0.77 -2.22 2.99
C PRO A 69 0.19 -1.78 1.88
N GLU A 70 1.20 -0.96 2.18
CA GLU A 70 2.14 -0.46 1.17
C GLU A 70 3.10 -1.56 0.71
N GLU A 71 3.57 -2.39 1.65
CA GLU A 71 4.38 -3.56 1.34
C GLU A 71 3.60 -4.56 0.47
N LEU A 72 2.36 -4.87 0.85
CA LEU A 72 1.48 -5.74 0.07
C LEU A 72 1.24 -5.21 -1.35
N LYS A 73 1.03 -3.90 -1.49
CA LYS A 73 0.85 -3.26 -2.78
C LYS A 73 2.12 -3.36 -3.64
N SER A 74 3.28 -3.09 -3.06
CA SER A 74 4.58 -3.18 -3.74
C SER A 74 4.90 -4.60 -4.22
N ILE A 75 4.62 -5.61 -3.37
CA ILE A 75 4.79 -7.03 -3.72
C ILE A 75 3.82 -7.44 -4.83
N SER A 76 2.57 -6.98 -4.78
CA SER A 76 1.59 -7.22 -5.83
C SER A 76 2.01 -6.60 -7.17
N ASP A 77 2.43 -5.34 -7.17
CA ASP A 77 2.86 -4.61 -8.38
C ASP A 77 4.10 -5.26 -9.02
N SER A 78 5.06 -5.72 -8.19
CA SER A 78 6.25 -6.44 -8.66
C SER A 78 5.95 -7.87 -9.15
N SER A 79 5.08 -8.61 -8.46
CA SER A 79 4.67 -9.96 -8.85
C SER A 79 3.90 -9.97 -10.18
N ASN A 80 3.05 -8.96 -10.40
CA ASN A 80 2.28 -8.82 -11.64
C ASN A 80 3.14 -8.46 -12.85
N ARG A 81 4.33 -7.86 -12.64
CA ARG A 81 5.23 -7.46 -13.73
C ARG A 81 5.73 -8.66 -14.55
N ILE A 82 5.84 -9.84 -13.93
CA ILE A 82 6.22 -11.09 -14.62
C ILE A 82 5.06 -11.59 -15.49
N THR A 83 3.82 -11.51 -15.00
CA THR A 83 2.64 -12.06 -15.67
C THR A 83 2.21 -11.25 -16.90
N TYR A 84 2.25 -9.91 -16.85
CA TYR A 84 1.80 -9.08 -17.98
C TYR A 84 2.79 -9.04 -19.15
N LEU A 85 4.10 -9.22 -18.91
CA LEU A 85 5.10 -9.28 -19.98
C LEU A 85 4.94 -10.54 -20.85
N GLN A 86 4.63 -11.69 -20.24
CA GLN A 86 4.45 -12.94 -20.99
C GLN A 86 3.22 -12.93 -21.92
N VAL A 87 2.24 -12.07 -21.67
CA VAL A 87 1.04 -11.94 -22.51
C VAL A 87 1.25 -10.95 -23.65
N ALA A 88 2.09 -9.93 -23.47
CA ALA A 88 2.38 -8.95 -24.52
C ALA A 88 3.26 -9.48 -25.66
N GLU A 89 4.00 -10.59 -25.43
CA GLU A 89 4.86 -11.24 -26.42
C GLU A 89 4.19 -12.44 -27.15
N ARG A 90 2.86 -12.60 -27.03
CA ARG A 90 2.10 -13.66 -27.73
C ARG A 90 1.24 -13.13 -28.87
#